data_AF-A0A386ZSS6-F1
#
_entry.id   AF-A0A386ZSS6-F1
#
_cell.length_a   1.000
_cell.length_b   1.000
_cell.length_c   1.000
_cell.angle_alpha   90.00
_cell.angle_beta   90.00
_cell.angle_gamma   90.00
#
_symmetry.space_group_name_H-M   'P 1'
#
loop_
_entity.id
_entity.type
_entity.pdbx_description
1 polymer ?
#
loop_
_entity_poly.entity_id
_entity_poly.type
_entity_poly.pdbx_seq_one_letter_code
_entity_poly.pdbx_strand_id
1 'polypeptide(L)'
;MNPRSTQHPSAASSARAAVTAACHRCPPGSCNGYRVPSTPGTACPPSGTTSSAAPSVSDASPQPPTATMPHILADTPPPRPGYRPIVSSHFSCAPQLLIVTAAPARVCLGCATTWPGSVDSPVQAGTPVVRGPVAMGSQGSWETINRALSQVSGPGRRGSEWITYLCPVHEADGRRHRPSLGVVYNPQRQRTVVRCFAGCPDVEVLARLGLGVRDLFDGPPPERPRRAANGPELTLADRAILAAGLTLSMHKPDFGPPIRKPRQVAAYLYRDAAGHAVGCVVRLRTLHRQGYVKSFYQLRRTENGWENGGFARVPYQLPEVIEAVRDGRDIYVCEGEADVLAARHAGLTATCNAGGANAWHAEHAEWLSGARRVWVVADRDAAGYRHAAKVAESLADSVRHLRVVEARDGNDLTDHFNAGHHPPDLLPVPVLDPHYTR
;
A
#
# COMPACT_ATOMS: atom_id res chain seq x y z
N MET A 1 -31.15 42.07 -57.19
CA MET A 1 -30.76 40.79 -56.57
C MET A 1 -31.23 40.82 -55.13
N ASN A 2 -32.21 39.99 -54.78
CA ASN A 2 -32.50 39.58 -53.39
C ASN A 2 -31.58 38.39 -53.05
N PRO A 3 -31.46 37.87 -51.81
CA PRO A 3 -32.14 38.20 -50.53
C PRO A 3 -31.12 38.22 -49.33
N ARG A 4 -31.42 38.29 -48.02
CA ARG A 4 -32.61 38.40 -47.16
C ARG A 4 -32.09 38.82 -45.77
N SER A 5 -32.66 39.87 -45.23
CA SER A 5 -32.76 40.17 -43.81
C SER A 5 -34.11 39.68 -43.31
N THR A 6 -34.19 39.00 -42.17
CA THR A 6 -35.36 39.11 -41.28
C THR A 6 -35.03 38.66 -39.86
N GLN A 7 -35.45 39.52 -38.94
CA GLN A 7 -35.42 39.46 -37.49
C GLN A 7 -36.41 38.41 -36.94
N HIS A 8 -36.19 37.99 -35.69
CA HIS A 8 -37.21 37.37 -34.83
C HIS A 8 -37.22 38.02 -33.45
N PRO A 9 -38.40 38.33 -32.88
CA PRO A 9 -38.57 38.58 -31.45
C PRO A 9 -39.43 37.51 -30.74
N SER A 10 -39.12 37.32 -29.44
CA SER A 10 -40.04 37.24 -28.28
C SER A 10 -41.12 36.14 -28.12
N ALA A 11 -40.95 35.40 -27.00
CA ALA A 11 -41.91 35.01 -25.93
C ALA A 11 -42.80 33.73 -26.02
N ALA A 12 -42.48 32.84 -25.05
CA ALA A 12 -43.33 32.17 -24.05
C ALA A 12 -44.61 31.38 -24.43
N SER A 13 -44.67 30.10 -24.05
CA SER A 13 -45.76 29.52 -23.24
C SER A 13 -45.43 28.11 -22.72
N SER A 14 -45.94 27.81 -21.54
CA SER A 14 -45.77 26.62 -20.70
C SER A 14 -46.56 25.40 -21.18
N ALA A 15 -46.07 24.19 -20.86
CA ALA A 15 -46.91 23.00 -20.69
C ALA A 15 -46.29 22.00 -19.71
N ARG A 16 -47.04 21.71 -18.62
CA ARG A 16 -46.85 20.58 -17.72
C ARG A 16 -47.15 19.26 -18.46
N ALA A 17 -46.35 18.23 -18.22
CA ALA A 17 -46.76 16.84 -18.48
C ALA A 17 -46.39 15.97 -17.27
N ALA A 18 -47.41 15.34 -16.71
CA ALA A 18 -47.34 14.34 -15.66
C ALA A 18 -46.78 13.03 -16.21
N VAL A 19 -45.93 12.35 -15.43
CA VAL A 19 -45.52 10.97 -15.71
C VAL A 19 -46.13 10.06 -14.65
N THR A 20 -47.10 9.28 -15.12
CA THR A 20 -47.81 8.23 -14.39
C THR A 20 -46.91 7.00 -14.26
N ALA A 21 -46.83 6.45 -13.06
CA ALA A 21 -46.15 5.19 -12.77
C ALA A 21 -46.92 4.00 -13.35
N ALA A 22 -46.23 3.11 -14.06
CA ALA A 22 -46.76 1.82 -14.50
C ALA A 22 -45.95 0.68 -13.84
N CYS A 23 -46.59 -0.01 -12.91
CA CYS A 23 -46.14 -1.28 -12.35
C CYS A 23 -46.33 -2.39 -13.39
N HIS A 24 -45.26 -3.11 -13.73
CA HIS A 24 -45.36 -4.41 -14.39
C HIS A 24 -44.79 -5.52 -13.49
N ARG A 25 -45.67 -6.48 -13.20
CA ARG A 25 -45.43 -7.75 -12.50
C ARG A 25 -44.43 -8.61 -13.27
N CYS A 26 -43.54 -9.29 -12.55
CA CYS A 26 -42.80 -10.46 -13.02
C CYS A 26 -43.43 -11.76 -12.45
N PRO A 27 -43.44 -12.88 -13.21
CA PRO A 27 -44.07 -14.16 -12.82
C PRO A 27 -43.16 -15.02 -11.90
N PRO A 28 -43.72 -16.03 -11.18
CA PRO A 28 -42.97 -16.86 -10.25
C PRO A 28 -42.38 -18.12 -10.92
N GLY A 29 -41.18 -18.55 -10.50
CA GLY A 29 -40.63 -19.84 -10.93
C GLY A 29 -39.21 -20.14 -10.45
N SER A 30 -39.07 -21.21 -9.65
CA SER A 30 -37.85 -21.95 -9.32
C SER A 30 -36.82 -21.28 -8.38
N CYS A 31 -37.06 -21.46 -7.08
CA CYS A 31 -36.01 -21.59 -6.05
C CYS A 31 -35.71 -23.08 -5.86
N ASN A 32 -34.43 -23.47 -5.80
CA ASN A 32 -34.01 -24.76 -5.28
C ASN A 32 -33.26 -24.57 -3.96
N GLY A 33 -33.91 -25.04 -2.89
CA GLY A 33 -33.42 -25.52 -1.61
C GLY A 33 -32.25 -24.84 -0.89
N TYR A 34 -32.52 -24.25 0.27
CA TYR A 34 -31.89 -24.70 1.53
C TYR A 34 -32.89 -24.54 2.69
N ARG A 35 -33.11 -25.64 3.40
CA ARG A 35 -34.06 -25.82 4.52
C ARG A 35 -33.43 -25.31 5.82
N VAL A 36 -34.20 -24.63 6.66
CA VAL A 36 -33.89 -24.37 8.09
C VAL A 36 -35.05 -24.92 8.93
N PRO A 37 -34.82 -25.53 10.11
CA PRO A 37 -35.85 -26.27 10.83
C PRO A 37 -36.84 -25.34 11.55
N SER A 38 -38.08 -25.81 11.58
CA SER A 38 -39.27 -25.23 12.20
C SER A 38 -39.41 -25.58 13.69
N THR A 39 -39.96 -24.64 14.48
CA THR A 39 -40.76 -24.91 15.68
C THR A 39 -42.04 -24.05 15.68
N PRO A 40 -43.18 -24.53 16.20
CA PRO A 40 -44.50 -24.10 15.75
C PRO A 40 -45.35 -23.34 16.79
N GLY A 41 -46.43 -22.71 16.29
CA GLY A 41 -47.60 -22.27 17.05
C GLY A 41 -47.49 -20.82 17.54
N THR A 42 -48.44 -19.92 17.35
CA THR A 42 -49.89 -20.12 17.54
C THR A 42 -50.66 -19.02 16.79
N ALA A 43 -51.92 -19.34 16.47
CA ALA A 43 -52.82 -18.65 15.56
C ALA A 43 -53.30 -17.24 16.00
N CYS A 44 -53.61 -16.41 15.01
CA CYS A 44 -54.58 -15.31 15.12
C CYS A 44 -55.97 -15.80 14.67
N PRO A 45 -57.07 -15.27 15.24
CA PRO A 45 -58.33 -15.10 14.53
C PRO A 45 -58.56 -13.63 14.13
N PRO A 46 -59.52 -13.35 13.23
CA PRO A 46 -59.47 -12.18 12.34
C PRO A 46 -60.55 -11.12 12.58
N SER A 47 -60.36 -10.00 11.88
CA SER A 47 -61.37 -9.10 11.29
C SER A 47 -62.25 -8.24 12.21
N GLY A 48 -62.18 -6.93 11.99
CA GLY A 48 -63.14 -5.96 12.50
C GLY A 48 -62.90 -4.59 11.88
N THR A 49 -63.83 -4.17 11.05
CA THR A 49 -63.89 -2.96 10.23
C THR A 49 -64.17 -1.66 11.00
N THR A 50 -63.93 -0.55 10.29
CA THR A 50 -64.59 0.78 10.34
C THR A 50 -64.23 1.82 11.42
N SER A 51 -63.66 2.91 10.90
CA SER A 51 -64.17 4.29 10.96
C SER A 51 -63.90 5.17 12.19
N SER A 52 -63.31 6.33 11.86
CA SER A 52 -63.70 7.68 12.29
C SER A 52 -63.23 8.23 13.65
N ALA A 53 -62.73 9.46 13.53
CA ALA A 53 -62.68 10.55 14.53
C ALA A 53 -61.50 10.60 15.51
N ALA A 54 -60.64 11.60 15.27
CA ALA A 54 -59.95 12.35 16.33
C ALA A 54 -60.99 13.18 17.11
N PRO A 55 -60.75 13.55 18.40
CA PRO A 55 -59.82 14.66 18.67
C PRO A 55 -59.02 14.61 20.00
N SER A 56 -58.06 15.53 20.06
CA SER A 56 -57.61 16.33 21.22
C SER A 56 -56.83 15.71 22.40
N VAL A 57 -55.56 16.13 22.44
CA VAL A 57 -54.74 16.63 23.57
C VAL A 57 -54.72 15.91 24.92
N SER A 58 -53.54 15.39 25.29
CA SER A 58 -52.89 15.73 26.59
C SER A 58 -51.48 15.15 26.69
N ASP A 59 -50.59 15.95 27.26
CA ASP A 59 -49.20 15.71 27.64
C ASP A 59 -48.92 14.33 28.25
N ALA A 60 -47.88 13.66 27.75
CA ALA A 60 -47.06 12.73 28.50
C ALA A 60 -45.73 12.50 27.76
N SER A 61 -44.63 12.97 28.33
CA SER A 61 -43.26 12.57 27.93
C SER A 61 -43.07 11.06 28.08
N PRO A 62 -42.44 10.38 27.12
CA PRO A 62 -41.73 9.14 27.38
C PRO A 62 -40.22 9.32 27.14
N GLN A 63 -39.45 8.87 28.13
CA GLN A 63 -38.00 8.71 28.03
C GLN A 63 -37.58 7.83 26.85
N PRO A 64 -36.40 8.04 26.25
CA PRO A 64 -35.93 7.16 25.19
C PRO A 64 -35.63 5.76 25.72
N PRO A 65 -35.94 4.69 24.96
CA PRO A 65 -35.63 3.33 25.35
C PRO A 65 -34.11 3.10 25.35
N THR A 66 -33.62 2.51 26.43
CA THR A 66 -32.29 1.89 26.53
C THR A 66 -32.12 0.87 25.40
N ALA A 67 -31.33 1.22 24.40
CA ALA A 67 -30.90 0.29 23.37
C ALA A 67 -29.80 -0.61 23.93
N THR A 68 -30.15 -1.88 24.11
CA THR A 68 -29.22 -2.98 24.40
C THR A 68 -28.20 -3.09 23.28
N MET A 69 -26.93 -2.92 23.64
CA MET A 69 -25.74 -3.10 22.79
C MET A 69 -25.69 -4.50 22.16
N PRO A 70 -25.44 -4.65 20.84
CA PRO A 70 -24.86 -5.87 20.31
C PRO A 70 -23.34 -5.85 20.54
N HIS A 71 -22.86 -6.77 21.37
CA HIS A 71 -21.43 -7.03 21.58
C HIS A 71 -20.73 -7.32 20.26
N ILE A 72 -19.83 -6.43 19.84
CA ILE A 72 -18.85 -6.69 18.79
C ILE A 72 -17.73 -7.53 19.44
N LEU A 73 -17.69 -8.82 19.11
CA LEU A 73 -16.58 -9.72 19.42
C LEU A 73 -15.36 -9.30 18.57
N ALA A 74 -14.52 -8.44 19.13
CA ALA A 74 -13.14 -8.28 18.69
C ALA A 74 -12.27 -9.24 19.51
N ASP A 75 -11.85 -10.34 18.88
CA ASP A 75 -10.86 -11.28 19.43
C ASP A 75 -9.57 -10.51 19.77
N THR A 76 -9.32 -10.34 21.07
CA THR A 76 -8.05 -9.86 21.60
C THR A 76 -7.01 -10.97 21.46
N PRO A 77 -5.80 -10.73 20.91
CA PRO A 77 -4.77 -11.74 20.88
C PRO A 77 -4.26 -12.05 22.30
N PRO A 78 -3.91 -13.32 22.62
CA PRO A 78 -3.42 -13.67 23.95
C PRO A 78 -2.08 -12.99 24.26
N PRO A 79 -1.81 -12.62 25.53
CA PRO A 79 -0.55 -12.01 25.92
C PRO A 79 0.63 -12.96 25.71
N ARG A 80 1.75 -12.43 25.21
CA ARG A 80 3.02 -13.16 25.08
C ARG A 80 3.57 -13.47 26.48
N PRO A 81 4.06 -14.69 26.75
CA PRO A 81 4.65 -15.00 28.05
C PRO A 81 6.06 -14.41 28.15
N GLY A 82 6.34 -13.72 29.26
CA GLY A 82 7.70 -13.40 29.68
C GLY A 82 8.05 -11.91 29.71
N TYR A 83 7.42 -11.15 30.59
CA TYR A 83 8.05 -9.98 31.20
C TYR A 83 7.46 -9.79 32.60
N ARG A 84 8.26 -10.01 33.65
CA ARG A 84 7.90 -9.69 35.02
C ARG A 84 8.35 -8.25 35.30
N PRO A 85 7.47 -7.34 35.72
CA PRO A 85 7.90 -6.03 36.19
C PRO A 85 8.52 -6.17 37.58
N ILE A 86 9.74 -5.68 37.73
CA ILE A 86 10.39 -5.47 39.02
C ILE A 86 9.73 -4.22 39.63
N VAL A 87 8.96 -4.44 40.69
CA VAL A 87 8.54 -3.39 41.63
C VAL A 87 9.79 -2.81 42.28
N SER A 88 10.07 -1.53 42.05
CA SER A 88 11.09 -0.78 42.79
C SER A 88 10.41 0.32 43.58
N SER A 89 10.34 0.08 44.89
CA SER A 89 9.95 1.00 45.94
C SER A 89 10.85 2.23 45.98
N HIS A 90 10.22 3.38 46.23
CA HIS A 90 10.84 4.65 46.57
C HIS A 90 11.95 4.51 47.63
N PHE A 91 13.14 5.04 47.33
CA PHE A 91 14.04 5.58 48.35
C PHE A 91 14.67 6.88 47.86
N SER A 92 14.54 7.89 48.72
CA SER A 92 15.06 9.23 48.58
C SER A 92 16.53 9.29 49.04
N CYS A 93 17.42 9.85 48.22
CA CYS A 93 18.59 10.60 48.67
C CYS A 93 19.28 11.29 47.48
N ALA A 94 19.45 12.60 47.56
CA ALA A 94 20.35 13.39 46.73
C ALA A 94 21.68 13.64 47.51
N PRO A 95 22.67 14.34 46.95
CA PRO A 95 23.65 13.80 46.00
C PRO A 95 25.10 13.91 46.57
N GLN A 96 26.03 13.12 46.04
CA GLN A 96 27.46 13.39 46.20
C GLN A 96 28.17 13.48 44.85
N LEU A 97 28.81 14.63 44.70
CA LEU A 97 29.62 15.13 43.61
C LEU A 97 30.93 14.32 43.55
N LEU A 98 31.27 13.74 42.40
CA LEU A 98 32.66 13.36 42.12
C LEU A 98 33.00 13.69 40.66
N ILE A 99 33.85 14.69 40.53
CA ILE A 99 34.45 15.18 39.29
C ILE A 99 35.59 14.22 38.94
N VAL A 100 35.55 13.62 37.75
CA VAL A 100 36.74 13.03 37.12
C VAL A 100 36.82 13.54 35.69
N THR A 101 37.78 14.42 35.47
CA THR A 101 38.20 14.96 34.18
C THR A 101 39.13 13.97 33.47
N ALA A 102 38.89 13.66 32.21
CA ALA A 102 39.90 13.07 31.33
C ALA A 102 39.81 13.68 29.92
N ALA A 103 40.91 14.33 29.52
CA ALA A 103 41.13 14.99 28.24
C ALA A 103 41.57 14.00 27.14
N PRO A 104 41.53 14.38 25.84
CA PRO A 104 41.64 13.45 24.71
C PRO A 104 43.10 13.24 24.25
N ALA A 105 43.44 12.00 23.87
CA ALA A 105 44.73 11.68 23.25
C ALA A 105 44.63 11.65 21.72
N ARG A 106 45.42 12.49 21.06
CA ARG A 106 45.83 12.43 19.64
C ARG A 106 47.21 11.81 19.54
N VAL A 107 47.44 10.83 18.66
CA VAL A 107 48.75 10.44 18.06
C VAL A 107 48.42 9.68 16.75
N CYS A 108 48.60 10.26 15.57
CA CYS A 108 49.78 10.32 14.67
C CYS A 108 50.03 9.09 13.77
N LEU A 109 50.28 9.41 12.50
CA LEU A 109 50.67 8.58 11.37
C LEU A 109 52.02 7.86 11.59
N GLY A 110 52.14 6.68 10.97
CA GLY A 110 53.28 6.39 10.09
C GLY A 110 54.33 5.37 10.56
N CYS A 111 54.71 4.53 9.59
CA CYS A 111 55.91 3.69 9.47
C CYS A 111 55.91 2.25 10.03
N ALA A 112 55.74 1.33 9.07
CA ALA A 112 56.72 0.33 8.65
C ALA A 112 57.36 -0.57 9.73
N THR A 113 56.92 -1.82 9.76
CA THR A 113 57.72 -2.96 10.21
C THR A 113 57.67 -4.07 9.17
N THR A 114 58.84 -4.33 8.61
CA THR A 114 59.21 -5.46 7.76
C THR A 114 59.13 -6.78 8.54
N TRP A 115 58.66 -7.84 7.89
CA TRP A 115 58.85 -9.24 8.31
C TRP A 115 59.39 -10.06 7.13
N PRO A 116 60.43 -10.88 7.33
CA PRO A 116 61.06 -11.69 6.28
C PRO A 116 60.42 -13.09 6.21
N GLY A 117 60.57 -13.78 5.08
CA GLY A 117 60.40 -15.23 5.02
C GLY A 117 59.67 -15.77 3.80
N SER A 118 60.31 -15.67 2.64
CA SER A 118 60.04 -16.41 1.41
C SER A 118 60.26 -17.93 1.58
N VAL A 119 59.32 -18.74 1.10
CA VAL A 119 59.62 -20.03 0.45
C VAL A 119 58.76 -20.14 -0.82
N ASP A 120 59.47 -20.16 -1.94
CA ASP A 120 58.94 -20.25 -3.30
C ASP A 120 58.55 -21.69 -3.66
N SER A 121 57.45 -21.85 -4.39
CA SER A 121 57.34 -22.83 -5.47
C SER A 121 56.36 -22.32 -6.53
N PRO A 122 56.68 -22.47 -7.83
CA PRO A 122 56.14 -21.62 -8.88
C PRO A 122 54.78 -22.14 -9.36
N VAL A 123 53.71 -21.38 -9.11
CA VAL A 123 52.49 -21.52 -9.91
C VAL A 123 52.69 -20.68 -11.16
N GLN A 124 52.79 -21.35 -12.30
CA GLN A 124 52.81 -20.72 -13.62
C GLN A 124 51.56 -19.84 -13.76
N ALA A 125 51.76 -18.53 -13.70
CA ALA A 125 50.74 -17.56 -14.07
C ALA A 125 50.46 -17.72 -15.56
N GLY A 126 49.34 -18.36 -15.89
CA GLY A 126 48.78 -18.33 -17.23
C GLY A 126 48.62 -16.89 -17.68
N THR A 127 49.11 -16.61 -18.88
CA THR A 127 48.97 -15.32 -19.57
C THR A 127 47.51 -14.85 -19.51
N PRO A 128 47.22 -13.59 -19.14
CA PRO A 128 45.88 -13.06 -19.27
C PRO A 128 45.56 -13.00 -20.77
N VAL A 129 44.64 -13.84 -21.22
CA VAL A 129 44.08 -13.75 -22.57
C VAL A 129 43.31 -12.44 -22.62
N VAL A 130 43.95 -11.40 -23.16
CA VAL A 130 43.30 -10.16 -23.55
C VAL A 130 42.32 -10.51 -24.67
N ARG A 131 41.05 -10.71 -24.33
CA ARG A 131 39.99 -10.85 -25.33
C ARG A 131 39.68 -9.46 -25.88
N GLY A 132 40.14 -9.20 -27.11
CA GLY A 132 39.72 -8.03 -27.87
C GLY A 132 38.20 -8.00 -28.11
N PRO A 133 37.60 -6.83 -28.36
CA PRO A 133 36.17 -6.71 -28.54
C PRO A 133 35.77 -7.39 -29.85
N VAL A 134 35.12 -8.55 -29.74
CA VAL A 134 34.41 -9.16 -30.87
C VAL A 134 33.12 -8.34 -31.03
N ALA A 135 33.00 -7.64 -32.15
CA ALA A 135 31.74 -7.00 -32.54
C ALA A 135 30.69 -8.11 -32.77
N MET A 136 29.89 -8.41 -31.74
CA MET A 136 28.81 -9.39 -31.84
C MET A 136 27.49 -8.68 -32.15
N GLY A 137 26.71 -9.26 -33.05
CA GLY A 137 25.40 -8.76 -33.46
C GLY A 137 24.38 -8.74 -32.31
N SER A 138 23.11 -8.51 -32.66
CA SER A 138 21.99 -8.21 -31.74
C SER A 138 21.59 -9.28 -30.70
N GLN A 139 22.47 -10.25 -30.37
CA GLN A 139 22.29 -11.30 -29.35
C GLN A 139 23.63 -11.81 -28.75
N GLY A 140 24.64 -10.96 -28.55
CA GLY A 140 25.99 -11.38 -28.10
C GLY A 140 26.05 -12.13 -26.76
N SER A 141 25.21 -11.76 -25.79
CA SER A 141 25.07 -12.44 -24.48
C SER A 141 24.50 -13.84 -24.65
N TRP A 142 23.51 -14.00 -25.53
CA TRP A 142 22.85 -15.27 -25.80
C TRP A 142 23.82 -16.30 -26.38
N GLU A 143 24.62 -15.88 -27.35
CA GLU A 143 25.66 -16.73 -27.94
C GLU A 143 26.74 -17.11 -26.94
N THR A 144 27.16 -16.16 -26.10
CA THR A 144 28.19 -16.39 -25.06
C THR A 144 27.72 -17.44 -24.06
N ILE A 145 26.51 -17.29 -23.54
CA ILE A 145 25.95 -18.15 -22.50
C ILE A 145 25.63 -19.54 -23.06
N ASN A 146 24.99 -19.63 -24.22
CA ASN A 146 24.68 -20.94 -24.81
C ASN A 146 25.93 -21.71 -25.21
N ARG A 147 27.00 -21.02 -25.65
CA ARG A 147 28.28 -21.66 -25.96
C ARG A 147 28.93 -22.22 -24.69
N ALA A 148 29.01 -21.43 -23.63
CA ALA A 148 29.59 -21.86 -22.36
C ALA A 148 28.80 -23.04 -21.76
N LEU A 149 27.48 -22.98 -21.77
CA LEU A 149 26.62 -24.06 -21.29
C LEU A 149 26.70 -25.32 -22.14
N SER A 150 26.81 -25.18 -23.47
CA SER A 150 26.96 -26.36 -24.34
C SER A 150 28.30 -27.07 -24.13
N GLN A 151 29.35 -26.33 -23.76
CA GLN A 151 30.65 -26.90 -23.41
C GLN A 151 30.64 -27.64 -22.07
N VAL A 152 29.95 -27.10 -21.06
CA VAL A 152 29.95 -27.65 -19.69
C VAL A 152 28.88 -28.72 -19.50
N SER A 153 27.68 -28.49 -20.01
CA SER A 153 26.48 -29.31 -19.75
C SER A 153 25.99 -30.09 -20.97
N GLY A 154 26.68 -29.98 -22.11
CA GLY A 154 26.25 -30.57 -23.38
C GLY A 154 25.11 -29.79 -24.06
N PRO A 155 24.61 -30.25 -25.22
CA PRO A 155 23.64 -29.52 -26.01
C PRO A 155 22.32 -29.32 -25.23
N GLY A 156 21.80 -28.09 -25.27
CA GLY A 156 20.54 -27.73 -24.61
C GLY A 156 19.33 -28.38 -25.29
N ARG A 157 18.30 -28.69 -24.49
CA ARG A 157 17.00 -29.18 -24.98
C ARG A 157 16.04 -28.02 -25.15
N ARG A 158 15.58 -27.80 -26.40
CA ARG A 158 14.59 -26.78 -26.71
C ARG A 158 13.22 -27.16 -26.15
N GLY A 159 12.67 -26.30 -25.29
CA GLY A 159 11.25 -26.27 -24.95
C GLY A 159 10.50 -25.20 -25.75
N SER A 160 9.27 -24.91 -25.33
CA SER A 160 8.42 -23.88 -25.96
C SER A 160 8.89 -22.44 -25.66
N GLU A 161 9.41 -22.19 -24.46
CA GLU A 161 9.83 -20.84 -24.00
C GLU A 161 11.31 -20.78 -23.58
N TRP A 162 11.86 -21.89 -23.08
CA TRP A 162 13.22 -21.97 -22.55
C TRP A 162 14.05 -23.00 -23.30
N ILE A 163 15.34 -22.75 -23.45
CA ILE A 163 16.31 -23.82 -23.69
C ILE A 163 16.78 -24.32 -22.33
N THR A 164 16.70 -25.64 -22.12
CA THR A 164 17.05 -26.25 -20.83
C THR A 164 18.39 -26.98 -20.90
N TYR A 165 19.20 -26.77 -19.87
CA TYR A 165 20.52 -27.39 -19.68
C TYR A 165 20.57 -28.11 -18.33
N LEU A 166 21.54 -29.00 -18.17
CA LEU A 166 21.93 -29.47 -16.84
C LEU A 166 22.59 -28.31 -16.09
N CYS A 167 22.19 -28.09 -14.84
CA CYS A 167 22.76 -27.04 -14.01
C CYS A 167 24.20 -27.40 -13.60
N PRO A 168 25.21 -26.58 -13.92
CA PRO A 168 26.60 -26.87 -13.61
C PRO A 168 26.94 -26.78 -12.11
N VAL A 169 25.98 -26.34 -11.28
CA VAL A 169 26.15 -26.23 -9.83
C VAL A 169 25.81 -27.56 -9.15
N HIS A 170 24.59 -28.06 -9.32
CA HIS A 170 24.08 -29.23 -8.61
C HIS A 170 23.93 -30.50 -9.46
N GLU A 171 24.15 -30.43 -10.78
CA GLU A 171 23.99 -31.57 -11.72
C GLU A 171 25.32 -31.94 -12.41
N ALA A 172 26.44 -31.43 -11.90
CA ALA A 172 27.77 -31.63 -12.45
C ALA A 172 28.47 -32.92 -11.97
N ASP A 173 27.78 -33.82 -11.25
CA ASP A 173 28.35 -35.02 -10.63
C ASP A 173 28.47 -36.24 -11.59
N GLY A 174 28.12 -36.06 -12.87
CA GLY A 174 28.16 -37.12 -13.89
C GLY A 174 27.03 -38.17 -13.79
N ARG A 175 26.08 -37.99 -12.88
CA ARG A 175 24.92 -38.89 -12.71
C ARG A 175 23.76 -38.46 -13.60
N ARG A 176 22.74 -39.32 -13.71
CA ARG A 176 21.55 -39.05 -14.52
C ARG A 176 20.67 -38.01 -13.84
N HIS A 177 20.67 -36.79 -14.36
CA HIS A 177 19.86 -35.66 -13.88
C HIS A 177 18.78 -35.24 -14.89
N ARG A 178 17.77 -34.52 -14.40
CA ARG A 178 16.77 -33.84 -15.23
C ARG A 178 17.19 -32.38 -15.41
N PRO A 179 17.27 -31.83 -16.65
CA PRO A 179 17.64 -30.44 -16.88
C PRO A 179 16.81 -29.47 -16.05
N SER A 180 17.48 -28.68 -15.21
CA SER A 180 16.84 -27.71 -14.32
C SER A 180 17.26 -26.27 -14.57
N LEU A 181 18.19 -26.02 -15.50
CA LEU A 181 18.64 -24.68 -15.85
C LEU A 181 17.96 -24.20 -17.13
N GLY A 182 17.13 -23.16 -17.03
CA GLY A 182 16.52 -22.50 -18.18
C GLY A 182 17.33 -21.30 -18.66
N VAL A 183 17.44 -21.15 -19.98
CA VAL A 183 18.02 -19.98 -20.65
C VAL A 183 17.03 -19.41 -21.68
N VAL A 184 16.82 -18.09 -21.65
CA VAL A 184 15.98 -17.36 -22.62
C VAL A 184 16.57 -15.97 -22.91
N TYR A 185 16.42 -15.48 -24.14
CA TYR A 185 16.86 -14.13 -24.51
C TYR A 185 15.69 -13.13 -24.45
N ASN A 186 15.92 -11.96 -23.86
CA ASN A 186 14.97 -10.85 -23.81
C ASN A 186 15.43 -9.69 -24.72
N PRO A 187 14.80 -9.51 -25.90
CA PRO A 187 15.20 -8.47 -26.85
C PRO A 187 14.90 -7.05 -26.37
N GLN A 188 13.83 -6.83 -25.60
CA GLN A 188 13.47 -5.50 -25.07
C GLN A 188 14.50 -4.98 -24.06
N ARG A 189 15.14 -5.89 -23.33
CA ARG A 189 16.15 -5.58 -22.32
C ARG A 189 17.58 -5.88 -22.78
N GLN A 190 17.76 -6.33 -24.03
CA GLN A 190 19.04 -6.72 -24.63
C GLN A 190 19.89 -7.59 -23.70
N ARG A 191 19.24 -8.61 -23.11
CA ARG A 191 19.89 -9.47 -22.11
C ARG A 191 19.42 -10.91 -22.20
N THR A 192 20.28 -11.83 -21.80
CA THR A 192 19.95 -13.23 -21.59
C THR A 192 19.62 -13.47 -20.12
N VAL A 193 18.56 -14.24 -19.88
CA VAL A 193 18.14 -14.67 -18.54
C VAL A 193 18.53 -16.13 -18.37
N VAL A 194 19.28 -16.40 -17.32
CA VAL A 194 19.63 -17.74 -16.85
C VAL A 194 18.88 -17.94 -15.54
N ARG A 195 18.22 -19.08 -15.36
CA ARG A 195 17.51 -19.39 -14.11
C ARG A 195 17.55 -20.88 -13.81
N CYS A 196 17.99 -21.23 -12.61
CA CYS A 196 17.89 -22.60 -12.11
C CYS A 196 16.55 -22.82 -11.40
N PHE A 197 15.71 -23.72 -11.91
CA PHE A 197 14.41 -24.05 -11.30
C PHE A 197 14.54 -24.84 -10.00
N ALA A 198 15.72 -25.43 -9.73
CA ALA A 198 16.05 -26.06 -8.45
C ALA A 198 16.56 -25.08 -7.37
N GLY A 199 16.76 -23.80 -7.71
CA GLY A 199 17.06 -22.74 -6.73
C GLY A 199 18.53 -22.31 -6.60
N CYS A 200 19.45 -22.78 -7.45
CA CYS A 200 20.83 -22.28 -7.45
C CYS A 200 20.89 -20.78 -7.82
N PRO A 201 21.70 -19.96 -7.12
CA PRO A 201 21.89 -18.56 -7.46
C PRO A 201 22.53 -18.38 -8.84
N ASP A 202 22.03 -17.42 -9.63
CA ASP A 202 22.53 -17.17 -10.99
C ASP A 202 24.03 -16.81 -11.01
N VAL A 203 24.52 -16.11 -9.98
CA VAL A 203 25.95 -15.76 -9.83
C VAL A 203 26.83 -17.00 -9.72
N GLU A 204 26.37 -18.02 -9.00
CA GLU A 204 27.11 -19.27 -8.82
C GLU A 204 27.09 -20.09 -10.11
N VAL A 205 25.94 -20.13 -10.80
CA VAL A 205 25.81 -20.76 -12.12
C VAL A 205 26.78 -20.12 -13.12
N LEU A 206 26.81 -18.78 -13.19
CA LEU A 206 27.70 -18.04 -14.09
C LEU A 206 29.17 -18.27 -13.75
N ALA A 207 29.53 -18.29 -12.46
CA ALA A 207 30.90 -18.56 -12.02
C ALA A 207 31.39 -19.94 -12.50
N ARG A 208 30.54 -20.98 -12.47
CA ARG A 208 30.88 -22.31 -13.01
C ARG A 208 31.08 -22.33 -14.53
N LEU A 209 30.54 -21.34 -15.24
CA LEU A 209 30.73 -21.15 -16.67
C LEU A 209 31.92 -20.25 -17.01
N GLY A 210 32.63 -19.73 -16.01
CA GLY A 210 33.67 -18.72 -16.21
C GLY A 210 33.12 -17.37 -16.69
N LEU A 211 31.85 -17.09 -16.39
CA LEU A 211 31.14 -15.88 -16.78
C LEU A 211 30.79 -15.04 -15.54
N GLY A 212 30.63 -13.73 -15.75
CA GLY A 212 30.12 -12.79 -14.76
C GLY A 212 28.72 -12.30 -15.12
N VAL A 213 28.09 -11.57 -14.19
CA VAL A 213 26.77 -10.93 -14.40
C VAL A 213 26.78 -10.01 -15.62
N ARG A 214 27.94 -9.43 -15.96
CA ARG A 214 28.12 -8.56 -17.12
C ARG A 214 27.84 -9.25 -18.45
N ASP A 215 28.18 -10.54 -18.55
CA ASP A 215 28.03 -11.34 -19.78
C ASP A 215 26.55 -11.67 -20.09
N LEU A 216 25.63 -11.40 -19.17
CA LEU A 216 24.20 -11.49 -19.42
C LEU A 216 23.67 -10.40 -20.35
N PHE A 217 24.43 -9.35 -20.64
CA PHE A 217 23.95 -8.15 -21.35
C PHE A 217 24.75 -7.87 -22.63
N ASP A 218 24.06 -7.50 -23.72
CA ASP A 218 24.70 -7.23 -25.02
C ASP A 218 25.40 -5.86 -25.05
N GLY A 219 24.87 -4.87 -24.33
CA GLY A 219 25.38 -3.50 -24.29
C GLY A 219 25.80 -3.08 -22.88
N PRO A 220 26.59 -2.00 -22.71
CA PRO A 220 26.88 -1.41 -21.41
C PRO A 220 25.57 -1.21 -20.62
N PRO A 221 25.58 -1.29 -19.28
CA PRO A 221 24.39 -0.95 -18.52
C PRO A 221 23.95 0.44 -18.98
N PRO A 222 22.63 0.70 -19.13
CA PRO A 222 22.18 2.05 -19.46
C PRO A 222 22.87 3.03 -18.51
N GLU A 223 23.51 4.06 -19.06
CA GLU A 223 24.22 5.05 -18.26
C GLU A 223 23.25 5.56 -17.20
N ARG A 224 23.55 5.25 -15.94
CA ARG A 224 22.85 5.90 -14.84
C ARG A 224 23.29 7.36 -14.92
N PRO A 225 22.36 8.33 -14.96
CA PRO A 225 22.74 9.73 -14.91
C PRO A 225 23.71 9.93 -13.74
N ARG A 226 24.88 10.52 -14.04
CA ARG A 226 25.90 10.83 -13.02
C ARG A 226 25.20 11.59 -11.90
N ARG A 227 25.10 10.97 -10.71
CA ARG A 227 24.59 11.66 -9.52
C ARG A 227 25.44 12.91 -9.31
N ALA A 228 24.80 14.07 -9.18
CA ALA A 228 25.47 15.31 -8.86
C ALA A 228 26.37 15.12 -7.62
N ALA A 229 27.48 15.86 -7.56
CA ALA A 229 28.49 15.76 -6.49
C ALA A 229 27.94 16.16 -5.10
N ASN A 230 26.75 16.76 -5.04
CA ASN A 230 25.99 16.93 -3.82
C ASN A 230 25.10 15.69 -3.66
N GLY A 231 25.24 14.98 -2.54
CA GLY A 231 24.32 13.90 -2.18
C GLY A 231 22.85 14.34 -2.33
N PRO A 232 21.90 13.41 -2.52
CA PRO A 232 20.51 13.79 -2.76
C PRO A 232 20.05 14.74 -1.65
N GLU A 233 19.66 15.94 -2.06
CA GLU A 233 19.07 16.91 -1.15
C GLU A 233 17.86 16.26 -0.48
N LEU A 234 17.82 16.25 0.86
CA LEU A 234 16.73 15.62 1.59
C LEU A 234 15.44 16.36 1.25
N THR A 235 14.43 15.62 0.81
CA THR A 235 13.10 16.19 0.54
C THR A 235 12.48 16.75 1.83
N LEU A 236 11.44 17.58 1.71
CA LEU A 236 10.70 18.08 2.87
C LEU A 236 10.20 16.92 3.76
N ALA A 237 9.68 15.86 3.14
CA ALA A 237 9.25 14.66 3.82
C ALA A 237 10.41 13.94 4.51
N ASP A 238 11.57 13.79 3.87
CA ASP A 238 12.73 13.14 4.50
C ASP A 238 13.23 13.94 5.71
N ARG A 239 13.20 15.27 5.65
CA ARG A 239 13.51 16.12 6.81
C ARG A 239 12.51 15.93 7.96
N ALA A 240 11.22 15.84 7.65
CA ALA A 240 10.17 15.59 8.63
C ALA A 240 10.31 14.22 9.29
N ILE A 241 10.58 13.17 8.50
CA ILE A 241 10.82 11.80 8.99
C ILE A 241 11.98 11.80 10.00
N LEU A 242 13.11 12.44 9.65
CA LEU A 242 14.25 12.53 10.56
C LEU A 242 13.96 13.38 11.80
N ALA A 243 13.20 14.47 11.66
CA ALA A 243 12.80 15.32 12.78
C ALA A 243 11.88 14.60 13.76
N ALA A 244 11.07 13.65 13.29
CA ALA A 244 10.24 12.76 14.09
C ALA A 244 11.02 11.57 14.71
N GLY A 245 12.33 11.47 14.46
CA GLY A 245 13.17 10.36 14.94
C GLY A 245 12.95 9.04 14.18
N LEU A 246 12.31 9.08 13.02
CA LEU A 246 12.02 7.92 12.18
C LEU A 246 13.14 7.66 11.17
N THR A 247 13.27 6.41 10.73
CA THR A 247 14.25 6.02 9.71
C THR A 247 13.69 6.18 8.30
N LEU A 248 14.47 6.72 7.35
CA LEU A 248 14.04 6.94 5.95
C LEU A 248 13.64 5.66 5.20
N SER A 249 14.15 4.51 5.62
CA SER A 249 13.85 3.20 5.07
C SER A 249 13.44 2.25 6.18
N MET A 250 12.30 1.58 6.02
CA MET A 250 11.94 0.44 6.85
C MET A 250 12.17 -0.86 6.10
N HIS A 251 12.71 -1.85 6.79
CA HIS A 251 12.71 -3.23 6.30
C HIS A 251 11.33 -3.83 6.56
N LYS A 252 10.72 -4.40 5.52
CA LYS A 252 9.47 -5.15 5.70
C LYS A 252 9.77 -6.36 6.58
N PRO A 253 8.99 -6.60 7.65
CA PRO A 253 9.14 -7.79 8.46
C PRO A 253 8.97 -9.05 7.60
N ASP A 254 9.81 -10.06 7.83
CA ASP A 254 9.60 -11.38 7.24
C ASP A 254 8.60 -12.15 8.09
N PHE A 255 7.42 -12.41 7.52
CA PHE A 255 6.35 -13.15 8.21
C PHE A 255 6.48 -14.67 8.03
N GLY A 256 7.45 -15.15 7.24
CA GLY A 256 7.58 -16.54 6.82
C GLY A 256 6.50 -16.99 5.82
N PRO A 257 6.37 -18.29 5.53
CA PRO A 257 5.41 -18.79 4.55
C PRO A 257 3.95 -18.65 5.04
N PRO A 258 2.98 -18.53 4.12
CA PRO A 258 1.55 -18.52 4.45
C PRO A 258 1.10 -19.90 4.96
N ILE A 259 0.34 -19.91 6.06
CA ILE A 259 -0.23 -21.12 6.68
C ILE A 259 -1.64 -21.40 6.13
N ARG A 260 -2.40 -20.35 5.83
CA ARG A 260 -3.79 -20.47 5.35
C ARG A 260 -4.00 -19.66 4.08
N LYS A 261 -5.06 -20.00 3.34
CA LYS A 261 -5.52 -19.19 2.20
C LYS A 261 -5.91 -17.78 2.68
N PRO A 262 -5.73 -16.75 1.85
CA PRO A 262 -6.18 -15.40 2.15
C PRO A 262 -7.68 -15.38 2.47
N ARG A 263 -8.06 -14.68 3.54
CA ARG A 263 -9.46 -14.44 3.92
C ARG A 263 -9.81 -12.98 3.68
N GLN A 264 -10.92 -12.72 3.00
CA GLN A 264 -11.47 -11.37 2.91
C GLN A 264 -11.98 -10.92 4.29
N VAL A 265 -11.52 -9.74 4.72
CA VAL A 265 -11.85 -9.16 6.03
C VAL A 265 -12.60 -7.83 5.91
N ALA A 266 -12.52 -7.14 4.78
CA ALA A 266 -13.31 -5.94 4.51
C ALA A 266 -13.49 -5.71 3.01
N ALA A 267 -14.50 -4.92 2.64
CA ALA A 267 -14.72 -4.39 1.30
C ALA A 267 -15.18 -2.94 1.41
N TYR A 268 -14.44 -2.04 0.76
CA TYR A 268 -14.66 -0.59 0.83
C TYR A 268 -15.23 -0.10 -0.50
N LEU A 269 -16.51 0.28 -0.50
CA LEU A 269 -17.23 0.69 -1.70
C LEU A 269 -16.98 2.17 -2.02
N TYR A 270 -16.45 2.45 -3.21
CA TYR A 270 -16.24 3.79 -3.73
C TYR A 270 -17.44 4.21 -4.57
N ARG A 271 -17.89 5.45 -4.34
CA ARG A 271 -19.03 6.07 -5.02
C ARG A 271 -18.59 7.31 -5.78
N ASP A 272 -19.23 7.58 -6.91
CA ASP A 272 -19.10 8.85 -7.61
C ASP A 272 -19.88 9.97 -6.89
N ALA A 273 -19.83 11.19 -7.44
CA ALA A 273 -20.54 12.35 -6.91
C ALA A 273 -22.07 12.20 -6.91
N ALA A 274 -22.63 11.35 -7.77
CA ALA A 274 -24.06 11.03 -7.80
C ALA A 274 -24.44 9.88 -6.85
N GLY A 275 -23.46 9.29 -6.16
CA GLY A 275 -23.65 8.18 -5.23
C GLY A 275 -23.63 6.79 -5.88
N HIS A 276 -23.37 6.67 -7.19
CA HIS A 276 -23.27 5.38 -7.86
C HIS A 276 -21.96 4.68 -7.51
N ALA A 277 -22.04 3.37 -7.30
CA ALA A 277 -20.86 2.55 -7.05
C ALA A 277 -19.97 2.47 -8.29
N VAL A 278 -18.71 2.89 -8.18
CA VAL A 278 -17.73 2.86 -9.29
C VAL A 278 -16.58 1.90 -9.03
N GLY A 279 -16.28 1.64 -7.75
CA GLY A 279 -15.12 0.86 -7.34
C GLY A 279 -15.32 0.18 -6.01
N CYS A 280 -14.50 -0.83 -5.74
CA CYS A 280 -14.44 -1.48 -4.44
C CYS A 280 -13.00 -1.92 -4.15
N VAL A 281 -12.49 -1.55 -2.98
CA VAL A 281 -11.20 -2.06 -2.49
C VAL A 281 -11.47 -3.20 -1.53
N VAL A 282 -10.97 -4.39 -1.86
CA VAL A 282 -11.13 -5.57 -1.01
C VAL A 282 -9.87 -5.81 -0.21
N ARG A 283 -10.01 -5.88 1.12
CA ARG A 283 -8.93 -6.19 2.05
C ARG A 283 -8.94 -7.67 2.38
N LEU A 284 -7.78 -8.30 2.17
CA LEU A 284 -7.50 -9.67 2.54
C LEU A 284 -6.53 -9.71 3.73
N ARG A 285 -6.69 -10.74 4.56
CA ARG A 285 -5.76 -11.13 5.62
C ARG A 285 -5.29 -12.55 5.36
N THR A 286 -3.99 -12.72 5.20
CA THR A 286 -3.36 -14.04 5.07
C THR A 286 -2.64 -14.36 6.36
N LEU A 287 -2.90 -15.54 6.95
CA LEU A 287 -2.16 -16.00 8.13
C LEU A 287 -0.82 -16.59 7.67
N HIS A 288 0.26 -16.10 8.25
CA HIS A 288 1.63 -16.55 8.04
C HIS A 288 2.20 -17.13 9.33
N ARG A 289 3.39 -17.75 9.25
CA ARG A 289 4.06 -18.34 10.41
C ARG A 289 4.29 -17.35 11.54
N GLN A 290 4.60 -16.09 11.22
CA GLN A 290 4.94 -15.06 12.20
C GLN A 290 3.95 -13.89 12.20
N GLY A 291 2.65 -14.19 12.11
CA GLY A 291 1.59 -13.18 12.18
C GLY A 291 0.69 -13.21 10.95
N TYR A 292 0.21 -12.05 10.53
CA TYR A 292 -0.62 -11.95 9.33
C TYR A 292 -0.12 -10.85 8.40
N VAL A 293 -0.31 -11.07 7.11
CA VAL A 293 -0.02 -10.10 6.06
C VAL A 293 -1.33 -9.56 5.51
N LYS A 294 -1.43 -8.23 5.42
CA LYS A 294 -2.52 -7.53 4.75
C LYS A 294 -2.21 -7.42 3.24
N SER A 295 -3.21 -7.71 2.40
CA SER A 295 -3.13 -7.48 0.96
C SER A 295 -4.44 -6.94 0.43
N PHE A 296 -4.40 -6.24 -0.69
CA PHE A 296 -5.55 -5.54 -1.24
C PHE A 296 -5.66 -5.80 -2.74
N TYR A 297 -6.89 -5.82 -3.24
CA TYR A 297 -7.15 -5.76 -4.68
C TYR A 297 -8.35 -4.86 -4.95
N GLN A 298 -8.41 -4.33 -6.17
CA GLN A 298 -9.46 -3.42 -6.60
C GLN A 298 -10.41 -4.12 -7.55
N LEU A 299 -11.69 -3.83 -7.38
CA LEU A 299 -12.75 -4.17 -8.29
C LEU A 299 -13.32 -2.88 -8.87
N ARG A 300 -13.56 -2.84 -10.18
CA ARG A 300 -14.30 -1.78 -10.84
C ARG A 300 -15.73 -2.24 -11.13
N ARG A 301 -16.67 -1.31 -11.10
CA ARG A 301 -18.04 -1.58 -11.53
C ARG A 301 -18.11 -1.47 -13.07
N THR A 302 -18.66 -2.49 -13.71
CA THR A 302 -19.00 -2.51 -15.14
C THR A 302 -20.49 -2.81 -15.32
N GLU A 303 -20.98 -2.76 -16.55
CA GLU A 303 -22.36 -3.13 -16.90
C GLU A 303 -22.68 -4.59 -16.52
N ASN A 304 -21.66 -5.47 -16.59
CA ASN A 304 -21.78 -6.89 -16.33
C ASN A 304 -21.51 -7.27 -14.86
N GLY A 305 -21.29 -6.29 -13.98
CA GLY A 305 -21.05 -6.52 -12.56
C GLY A 305 -19.68 -6.01 -12.08
N TRP A 306 -19.02 -6.79 -11.22
CA TRP A 306 -17.73 -6.42 -10.63
C TRP A 306 -16.59 -7.14 -11.33
N GLU A 307 -15.59 -6.39 -11.78
CA GLU A 307 -14.40 -6.92 -12.46
C GLU A 307 -13.12 -6.51 -11.75
N ASN A 308 -12.09 -7.35 -11.78
CA ASN A 308 -10.76 -6.99 -11.28
C ASN A 308 -10.17 -5.85 -12.11
N GLY A 309 -9.72 -4.79 -11.44
CA GLY A 309 -9.09 -3.66 -12.08
C GLY A 309 -9.25 -2.36 -11.30
N GLY A 310 -8.47 -1.36 -11.71
CA GLY A 310 -8.63 0.01 -11.20
C GLY A 310 -9.94 0.63 -11.69
N PHE A 311 -10.39 1.62 -10.93
CA PHE A 311 -11.57 2.44 -11.21
C PHE A 311 -11.19 3.93 -11.20
N ALA A 312 -12.17 4.81 -11.37
CA ALA A 312 -11.96 6.25 -11.35
C ALA A 312 -11.22 6.71 -10.08
N ARG A 313 -10.36 7.73 -10.21
CA ARG A 313 -9.62 8.35 -9.10
C ARG A 313 -10.56 9.22 -8.27
N VAL A 314 -11.44 8.58 -7.53
CA VAL A 314 -12.40 9.23 -6.63
C VAL A 314 -11.99 8.97 -5.18
N PRO A 315 -12.08 9.99 -4.29
CA PRO A 315 -11.88 9.80 -2.86
C PRO A 315 -12.89 8.81 -2.27
N TYR A 316 -12.49 8.08 -1.23
CA TYR A 316 -13.41 7.24 -0.46
C TYR A 316 -14.43 8.15 0.26
N GLN A 317 -15.71 7.78 0.31
CA GLN A 317 -16.78 8.62 0.88
C GLN A 317 -16.98 9.96 0.15
N LEU A 318 -16.77 9.99 -1.18
CA LEU A 318 -16.86 11.22 -1.99
C LEU A 318 -18.17 12.02 -1.80
N PRO A 319 -19.37 11.42 -1.80
CA PRO A 319 -20.60 12.19 -1.55
C PRO A 319 -20.54 13.00 -0.25
N GLU A 320 -20.07 12.41 0.85
CA GLU A 320 -19.93 13.10 2.13
C GLU A 320 -18.81 14.14 2.15
N VAL A 321 -17.75 13.94 1.37
CA VAL A 321 -16.69 14.95 1.16
C VAL A 321 -17.28 16.19 0.46
N ILE A 322 -18.07 16.01 -0.60
CA ILE A 322 -18.73 17.10 -1.32
C ILE A 322 -19.63 17.90 -0.38
N GLU A 323 -20.43 17.22 0.43
CA GLU A 323 -21.27 17.88 1.44
C GLU A 323 -20.43 18.64 2.47
N ALA A 324 -19.33 18.06 2.95
CA ALA A 324 -18.48 18.71 3.94
C ALA A 324 -17.77 19.96 3.40
N VAL A 325 -17.33 19.94 2.14
CA VAL A 325 -16.81 21.13 1.47
C VAL A 325 -17.87 22.23 1.41
N ARG A 326 -19.09 21.89 0.97
CA ARG A 326 -20.21 22.82 0.88
C ARG A 326 -20.59 23.42 2.25
N ASP A 327 -20.66 22.58 3.28
CA ASP A 327 -21.11 22.96 4.62
C ASP A 327 -19.97 23.58 5.47
N GLY A 328 -18.74 23.61 4.96
CA GLY A 328 -17.57 24.11 5.68
C GLY A 328 -17.18 23.24 6.88
N ARG A 329 -17.45 21.93 6.84
CA ARG A 329 -17.01 20.98 7.87
C ARG A 329 -15.52 20.67 7.75
N ASP A 330 -14.91 20.25 8.85
CA ASP A 330 -13.53 19.74 8.83
C ASP A 330 -13.49 18.39 8.11
N ILE A 331 -12.50 18.20 7.24
CA ILE A 331 -12.29 16.96 6.49
C ILE A 331 -10.94 16.35 6.86
N TYR A 332 -10.94 15.08 7.22
CA TYR A 332 -9.72 14.33 7.57
C TYR A 332 -9.30 13.45 6.38
N VAL A 333 -8.06 13.60 5.90
CA VAL A 333 -7.49 12.75 4.87
C VAL A 333 -6.57 11.74 5.54
N CYS A 334 -6.97 10.47 5.55
CA CYS A 334 -6.21 9.36 6.12
C CYS A 334 -5.46 8.60 5.01
N GLU A 335 -4.45 7.80 5.38
CA GLU A 335 -3.73 6.98 4.40
C GLU A 335 -4.60 5.83 3.84
N GLY A 336 -5.45 5.21 4.67
CA GLY A 336 -6.20 4.01 4.31
C GLY A 336 -7.68 4.01 4.71
N GLU A 337 -8.45 3.11 4.09
CA GLU A 337 -9.91 3.06 4.26
C GLU A 337 -10.34 2.63 5.67
N ALA A 338 -9.49 1.87 6.38
CA ALA A 338 -9.76 1.45 7.75
C ALA A 338 -9.77 2.64 8.71
N ASP A 339 -8.80 3.54 8.58
CA ASP A 339 -8.69 4.77 9.37
C ASP A 339 -9.84 5.74 9.07
N VAL A 340 -10.28 5.80 7.81
CA VAL A 340 -11.49 6.54 7.44
C VAL A 340 -12.72 5.99 8.18
N LEU A 341 -12.87 4.67 8.28
CA LEU A 341 -13.97 4.08 9.05
C LEU A 341 -13.86 4.38 10.54
N ALA A 342 -12.64 4.34 11.12
CA ALA A 342 -12.41 4.68 12.52
C ALA A 342 -12.77 6.16 12.81
N ALA A 343 -12.33 7.08 11.94
CA ALA A 343 -12.67 8.50 12.01
C ALA A 343 -14.19 8.74 11.92
N ARG A 344 -14.87 8.05 11.00
CA ARG A 344 -16.33 8.14 10.86
C ARG A 344 -17.08 7.61 12.06
N HIS A 345 -16.59 6.52 12.66
CA HIS A 345 -17.16 6.01 13.91
C HIS A 345 -17.04 7.02 15.06
N ALA A 346 -15.96 7.82 15.06
CA ALA A 346 -15.78 8.95 15.97
C ALA A 346 -16.55 10.23 15.56
N GLY A 347 -17.40 10.17 14.52
CA GLY A 347 -18.22 11.31 14.08
C GLY A 347 -17.51 12.31 13.17
N LEU A 348 -16.32 11.98 12.65
CA LEU A 348 -15.56 12.84 11.75
C LEU A 348 -15.91 12.59 10.28
N THR A 349 -15.81 13.64 9.46
CA THR A 349 -15.81 13.46 8.00
C THR A 349 -14.40 13.12 7.55
N ALA A 350 -14.21 11.94 6.96
CA ALA A 350 -12.90 11.46 6.55
C ALA A 350 -12.91 10.81 5.16
N THR A 351 -11.76 10.85 4.48
CA THR A 351 -11.54 10.27 3.16
C THR A 351 -10.10 9.77 2.99
N CYS A 352 -9.86 9.00 1.93
CA CYS A 352 -8.55 8.52 1.49
C CYS A 352 -8.60 8.17 -0.02
N ASN A 353 -7.45 7.91 -0.64
CA ASN A 353 -7.40 7.33 -2.00
C ASN A 353 -7.40 5.80 -1.94
N ALA A 354 -7.84 5.17 -3.03
CA ALA A 354 -7.62 3.73 -3.21
C ALA A 354 -6.13 3.45 -3.46
N GLY A 355 -5.59 2.38 -2.85
CA GLY A 355 -4.22 1.91 -3.10
C GLY A 355 -3.13 2.44 -2.16
N GLY A 356 -3.50 3.08 -1.05
CA GLY A 356 -2.61 3.49 0.04
C GLY A 356 -1.62 4.61 -0.33
N ALA A 357 -0.56 4.76 0.47
CA ALA A 357 0.38 5.89 0.45
C ALA A 357 0.87 6.36 -0.94
N ASN A 358 1.11 5.43 -1.86
CA ASN A 358 1.72 5.73 -3.16
C ASN A 358 0.73 6.12 -4.26
N ALA A 359 -0.58 6.06 -4.00
CA ALA A 359 -1.63 6.21 -5.02
C ALA A 359 -2.44 7.51 -4.88
N TRP A 360 -1.94 8.51 -4.15
CA TRP A 360 -2.50 9.87 -4.18
C TRP A 360 -2.18 10.57 -5.50
N HIS A 361 -3.17 11.26 -6.06
CA HIS A 361 -3.11 11.92 -7.37
C HIS A 361 -3.88 13.26 -7.32
N ALA A 362 -3.60 14.17 -8.25
CA ALA A 362 -4.20 15.51 -8.29
C ALA A 362 -5.74 15.46 -8.38
N GLU A 363 -6.28 14.48 -9.10
CA GLU A 363 -7.73 14.28 -9.24
C GLU A 363 -8.43 13.98 -7.90
N HIS A 364 -7.71 13.46 -6.90
CA HIS A 364 -8.26 13.31 -5.54
C HIS A 364 -8.33 14.66 -4.82
N ALA A 365 -7.32 15.51 -4.99
CA ALA A 365 -7.23 16.83 -4.37
C ALA A 365 -8.28 17.80 -4.93
N GLU A 366 -8.65 17.68 -6.20
CA GLU A 366 -9.69 18.50 -6.85
C GLU A 366 -11.02 18.49 -6.08
N TRP A 367 -11.42 17.34 -5.52
CA TRP A 367 -12.66 17.20 -4.74
C TRP A 367 -12.63 17.89 -3.37
N LEU A 368 -11.45 18.30 -2.90
CA LEU A 368 -11.26 19.02 -1.64
C LEU A 368 -11.10 20.53 -1.85
N SER A 369 -11.07 20.99 -3.10
CA SER A 369 -10.93 22.42 -3.42
C SER A 369 -12.06 23.24 -2.81
N GLY A 370 -11.72 24.34 -2.16
CA GLY A 370 -12.64 25.21 -1.44
C GLY A 370 -12.98 24.77 -0.01
N ALA A 371 -12.46 23.62 0.45
CA ALA A 371 -12.67 23.17 1.83
C ALA A 371 -12.20 24.23 2.84
N ARG A 372 -12.99 24.42 3.92
CA ARG A 372 -12.61 25.34 5.00
C ARG A 372 -11.38 24.83 5.75
N ARG A 373 -11.32 23.54 6.08
CA ARG A 373 -10.20 22.95 6.81
C ARG A 373 -10.00 21.50 6.44
N VAL A 374 -8.76 21.16 6.11
CA VAL A 374 -8.34 19.77 5.87
C VAL A 374 -7.26 19.38 6.88
N TRP A 375 -7.45 18.22 7.52
CA TRP A 375 -6.49 17.57 8.41
C TRP A 375 -5.92 16.35 7.71
N VAL A 376 -4.65 16.41 7.32
CA VAL A 376 -3.93 15.26 6.75
C VAL A 376 -3.35 14.45 7.91
N VAL A 377 -3.81 13.22 8.10
CA VAL A 377 -3.36 12.34 9.18
C VAL A 377 -2.31 11.38 8.62
N ALA A 378 -1.06 11.56 9.03
CA ALA A 378 0.07 10.73 8.61
C ALA A 378 0.18 9.49 9.50
N ASP A 379 0.35 8.33 8.88
CA ASP A 379 0.89 7.15 9.57
C ASP A 379 2.33 7.47 10.03
N ARG A 380 2.70 7.01 11.23
CA ARG A 380 4.00 7.28 11.87
C ARG A 380 5.13 6.42 11.31
N ASP A 381 5.23 6.41 9.98
CA ASP A 381 6.31 5.79 9.26
C ASP A 381 6.77 6.64 8.06
N ALA A 382 7.86 6.20 7.42
CA ALA A 382 8.45 6.93 6.32
C ALA A 382 7.60 6.96 5.03
N ALA A 383 6.65 6.04 4.87
CA ALA A 383 5.72 6.05 3.74
C ALA A 383 4.54 7.01 4.02
N GLY A 384 3.99 6.96 5.23
CA GLY A 384 2.93 7.84 5.71
C GLY A 384 3.31 9.31 5.67
N TYR A 385 4.53 9.65 6.12
CA TYR A 385 5.03 11.03 6.05
C TYR A 385 5.19 11.53 4.61
N ARG A 386 5.66 10.68 3.68
CA ARG A 386 5.78 11.03 2.27
C ARG A 386 4.42 11.19 1.60
N HIS A 387 3.47 10.32 1.96
CA HIS A 387 2.08 10.44 1.54
C HIS A 387 1.46 11.75 2.02
N ALA A 388 1.56 12.04 3.32
CA ALA A 388 1.03 13.25 3.92
C ALA A 388 1.63 14.53 3.31
N ALA A 389 2.94 14.55 3.08
CA ALA A 389 3.60 15.66 2.38
C ALA A 389 3.04 15.86 0.97
N LYS A 390 2.81 14.78 0.21
CA LYS A 390 2.24 14.84 -1.14
C LYS A 390 0.79 15.33 -1.14
N VAL A 391 -0.02 14.88 -0.18
CA VAL A 391 -1.40 15.36 0.00
C VAL A 391 -1.38 16.85 0.32
N ALA A 392 -0.57 17.25 1.30
CA ALA A 392 -0.45 18.64 1.75
C ALA A 392 -0.01 19.58 0.61
N GLU A 393 1.02 19.19 -0.14
CA GLU A 393 1.50 19.94 -1.31
C GLU A 393 0.38 20.12 -2.35
N SER A 394 -0.38 19.07 -2.66
CA SER A 394 -1.48 19.16 -3.64
C SER A 394 -2.66 20.02 -3.19
N LEU A 395 -2.77 20.31 -1.89
CA LEU A 395 -3.89 21.06 -1.31
C LEU A 395 -3.54 22.49 -0.89
N ALA A 396 -2.26 22.83 -0.78
CA ALA A 396 -1.75 24.06 -0.16
C ALA A 396 -2.47 25.34 -0.62
N ASP A 397 -2.76 25.46 -1.92
CA ASP A 397 -3.40 26.65 -2.51
C ASP A 397 -4.91 26.50 -2.73
N SER A 398 -5.47 25.33 -2.42
CA SER A 398 -6.87 24.98 -2.72
C SER A 398 -7.80 24.97 -1.50
N VAL A 399 -7.25 24.96 -0.29
CA VAL A 399 -8.02 24.90 0.97
C VAL A 399 -7.69 26.09 1.87
N ARG A 400 -8.64 26.53 2.70
CA ARG A 400 -8.41 27.72 3.56
C ARG A 400 -7.46 27.45 4.73
N HIS A 401 -7.53 26.23 5.28
CA HIS A 401 -6.68 25.81 6.39
C HIS A 401 -6.24 24.37 6.17
N LEU A 402 -4.95 24.12 6.32
CA LEU A 402 -4.34 22.82 6.18
C LEU A 402 -3.56 22.50 7.46
N ARG A 403 -3.80 21.31 8.01
CA ARG A 403 -3.03 20.75 9.12
C ARG A 403 -2.45 19.40 8.71
N VAL A 404 -1.22 19.12 9.12
CA VAL A 404 -0.60 17.80 8.97
C VAL A 404 -0.32 17.26 10.36
N VAL A 405 -0.97 16.16 10.72
CA VAL A 405 -0.97 15.62 12.08
C VAL A 405 -0.69 14.13 12.09
N GLU A 406 -0.31 13.60 13.25
CA GLU A 406 -0.07 12.19 13.48
C GLU A 406 -0.72 11.73 14.80
N ALA A 407 -0.85 10.42 14.94
CA ALA A 407 -1.31 9.78 16.14
C ALA A 407 -0.38 10.10 17.33
N ARG A 408 -0.95 10.48 18.47
CA ARG A 408 -0.22 10.59 19.74
C ARG A 408 0.46 9.28 20.14
N ASP A 409 -0.34 8.21 20.22
CA ASP A 409 0.10 6.84 20.48
C ASP A 409 -0.36 5.93 19.34
N GLY A 410 0.44 4.91 19.03
CA GLY A 410 0.18 4.01 17.90
C GLY A 410 0.73 4.53 16.59
N ASN A 411 0.53 3.75 15.51
CA ASN A 411 1.07 4.08 14.19
C ASN A 411 0.11 4.92 13.35
N ASP A 412 -1.18 4.61 13.39
CA ASP A 412 -2.21 5.20 12.54
C ASP A 412 -3.37 5.78 13.38
N LEU A 413 -4.36 6.37 12.69
CA LEU A 413 -5.51 6.99 13.35
C LEU A 413 -6.38 5.95 14.09
N THR A 414 -6.45 4.72 13.57
CA THR A 414 -7.15 3.63 14.25
C THR A 414 -6.48 3.31 15.58
N ASP A 415 -5.16 3.21 15.63
CA ASP A 415 -4.42 2.98 16.87
C ASP A 415 -4.60 4.14 17.86
N HIS A 416 -4.64 5.39 17.38
CA HIS A 416 -4.89 6.58 18.20
C HIS A 416 -6.21 6.48 18.98
N PHE A 417 -7.31 6.14 18.28
CA PHE A 417 -8.61 5.96 18.94
C PHE A 417 -8.63 4.72 19.84
N ASN A 418 -7.98 3.63 19.45
CA ASN A 418 -7.88 2.42 20.27
C ASN A 418 -7.10 2.65 21.57
N ALA A 419 -6.16 3.61 21.57
CA ALA A 419 -5.44 4.05 22.76
C ALA A 419 -6.27 4.98 23.67
N GLY A 420 -7.50 5.31 23.28
CA GLY A 420 -8.44 6.14 24.05
C GLY A 420 -8.29 7.64 23.82
N HIS A 421 -7.52 8.06 22.82
CA HIS A 421 -7.35 9.47 22.48
C HIS A 421 -8.48 9.98 21.59
N HIS A 422 -8.67 11.30 21.58
CA HIS A 422 -9.67 11.98 20.77
C HIS A 422 -9.01 12.90 19.73
N PRO A 423 -9.75 13.38 18.71
CA PRO A 423 -9.16 14.17 17.61
C PRO A 423 -8.31 15.39 18.04
N PRO A 424 -8.64 16.12 19.12
CA PRO A 424 -7.78 17.20 19.63
C PRO A 424 -6.41 16.76 20.15
N ASP A 425 -6.22 15.47 20.46
CA ASP A 425 -4.97 14.91 20.96
C ASP A 425 -3.97 14.57 19.83
N LEU A 426 -4.37 14.70 18.56
CA LEU A 426 -3.50 14.53 17.40
C LEU A 426 -2.36 15.55 17.45
N LEU A 427 -1.13 15.07 17.18
CA LEU A 427 0.07 15.88 17.28
C LEU A 427 0.44 16.46 15.91
N PRO A 428 0.89 17.72 15.83
CA PRO A 428 1.36 18.27 14.56
C PRO A 428 2.64 17.54 14.12
N VAL A 429 2.70 17.16 12.85
CA VAL A 429 3.89 16.51 12.28
C VAL A 429 5.00 17.56 12.14
N PRO A 430 6.19 17.35 12.75
CA PRO A 430 7.30 18.28 12.63
C PRO A 430 7.64 18.59 11.18
N VAL A 431 7.91 19.85 10.88
CA VAL A 431 8.29 20.34 9.54
C VAL A 431 7.17 20.32 8.48
N LEU A 432 6.22 19.38 8.54
CA LEU A 432 5.11 19.30 7.56
C LEU A 432 3.89 20.14 7.95
N ASP A 433 3.57 20.27 9.25
CA ASP A 433 2.45 21.10 9.68
C ASP A 433 2.83 22.59 9.54
N PRO A 434 2.09 23.42 8.77
CA PRO A 434 2.38 24.84 8.63
C PRO A 434 2.32 25.61 9.96
N HIS A 435 1.63 25.04 10.96
CA HIS A 435 1.47 25.60 12.30
C HIS A 435 2.38 24.95 13.35
N TYR A 436 3.33 24.12 12.93
CA TYR A 436 4.31 23.55 13.85
C TYR A 436 5.17 24.65 14.49
N THR A 437 5.03 24.83 15.80
CA THR A 437 5.91 25.68 16.61
C THR A 437 6.80 24.78 17.46
N ARG A 438 8.11 25.02 17.41
CA ARG A 438 9.13 24.22 18.12
C ARG A 438 9.12 24.45 19.62
#